data_AF-A0A1G8T0T6-F1
#
_entry.id   AF-A0A1G8T0T6-F1
#
_cell.length_a   1.000
_cell.length_b   1.000
_cell.length_c   1.000
_cell.angle_alpha   90.00
_cell.angle_beta   90.00
_cell.angle_gamma   90.00
#
_symmetry.space_group_name_H-M   'P 1'
#
loop_
_entity.id
_entity.type
_entity.pdbx_description
1 polymer ?
#
loop_
_entity_poly.entity_id
_entity_poly.type
_entity_poly.pdbx_seq_one_letter_code
_entity_poly.pdbx_strand_id
1 'polypeptide(L)'
;MLIALNWQHPGYRFRPHGDPLPQNISPIPVYPDGDYYLFFTEDLQCGTFGHPWHKTLCVFGEPLLSTLAEALSTWLPVARRGGHEPQ
;
A
#
# COMPACT_ATOMS: atom_id res chain seq x y z
N MET A 1 -6.29 7.94 10.39
CA MET A 1 -5.84 6.63 10.91
C MET A 1 -5.68 5.70 9.72
N LEU A 2 -4.66 4.87 9.68
CA LEU A 2 -4.47 3.87 8.63
C LEU A 2 -4.65 2.46 9.20
N ILE A 3 -5.06 1.55 8.34
CA ILE A 3 -5.08 0.11 8.58
C ILE A 3 -3.95 -0.49 7.76
N ALA A 4 -3.11 -1.30 8.40
CA ALA A 4 -2.16 -2.20 7.75
C ALA A 4 -2.71 -3.63 7.84
N LEU A 5 -2.82 -4.31 6.70
CA LEU A 5 -3.37 -5.65 6.60
C LEU A 5 -2.38 -6.54 5.85
N ASN A 6 -2.15 -7.72 6.41
CA ASN A 6 -1.45 -8.82 5.79
C ASN A 6 -2.47 -9.94 5.58
N TRP A 7 -2.65 -10.38 4.33
CA TRP A 7 -3.73 -11.31 3.99
C TRP A 7 -3.64 -12.61 4.82
N GLN A 8 -4.78 -13.06 5.34
CA GLN A 8 -4.88 -14.16 6.33
C GLN A 8 -4.08 -14.03 7.64
N HIS A 9 -3.46 -12.88 7.91
CA HIS A 9 -2.70 -12.62 9.13
C HIS A 9 -3.29 -11.43 9.92
N PRO A 10 -2.97 -11.30 11.23
CA PRO A 10 -3.39 -10.14 12.01
C PRO A 10 -2.89 -8.82 11.41
N GLY A 11 -3.82 -7.90 11.17
CA GLY A 11 -3.52 -6.51 10.82
C GLY A 11 -3.49 -5.60 12.05
N TYR A 12 -3.14 -4.33 11.85
CA TYR A 12 -3.16 -3.32 12.90
C TYR A 12 -3.55 -1.94 12.38
N ARG A 13 -4.04 -1.10 13.30
CA ARG A 13 -4.32 0.31 13.05
C ARG A 13 -3.16 1.13 13.56
N PHE A 14 -2.82 2.20 12.85
CA PHE A 14 -1.73 3.08 13.26
C PHE A 14 -1.88 4.50 12.69
N ARG A 15 -1.32 5.47 13.40
CA ARG A 15 -1.03 6.81 12.90
C ARG A 15 0.42 6.85 12.38
N PRO A 16 0.65 7.19 11.11
CA PRO A 16 2.00 7.24 10.52
C PRO A 16 2.99 8.11 11.28
N HIS A 17 2.52 9.17 11.93
CA HIS A 17 3.35 10.19 12.59
C HIS A 17 3.22 10.20 14.12
N GLY A 18 2.99 9.06 14.78
CA GLY A 18 2.95 9.12 16.25
C GLY A 18 2.67 7.83 16.99
N ASP A 19 2.17 6.79 16.33
CA ASP A 19 1.95 5.53 17.04
C ASP A 19 3.25 4.69 16.98
N PRO A 20 3.74 4.17 18.11
CA PRO A 20 4.79 3.16 18.10
C PRO A 20 4.25 1.90 17.40
N LEU A 21 5.14 1.17 16.72
CA LEU A 21 4.76 -0.11 16.11
C LEU A 21 4.24 -1.08 17.19
N PRO A 22 3.22 -1.91 16.89
CA PRO A 22 2.71 -2.87 17.86
C PRO A 22 3.83 -3.83 18.31
N GLN A 23 4.04 -3.98 19.62
CA GLN A 23 5.14 -4.79 20.15
C GLN A 23 5.00 -6.31 19.89
N ASN A 24 3.77 -6.78 19.66
CA ASN A 24 3.45 -8.20 19.49
C ASN A 24 3.08 -8.57 18.06
N ILE A 25 3.28 -7.67 17.09
CA ILE A 25 2.97 -7.92 15.68
C ILE A 25 4.18 -7.50 14.85
N SER A 26 4.64 -8.38 13.97
CA SER A 26 5.70 -8.02 13.03
C SER A 26 5.25 -6.88 12.12
N PRO A 27 6.10 -5.88 11.85
CA PRO A 27 5.75 -4.81 10.92
C PRO A 27 5.40 -5.37 9.56
N ILE A 28 4.27 -4.96 9.00
CA ILE A 28 3.87 -5.36 7.64
C ILE A 28 4.74 -4.57 6.66
N PRO A 29 5.43 -5.22 5.71
CA PRO A 29 6.24 -4.52 4.72
C PRO A 29 5.37 -3.92 3.62
N VAL A 30 5.85 -2.83 3.00
CA VAL A 30 5.20 -2.23 1.81
C VAL A 30 5.63 -2.93 0.52
N TYR A 31 6.84 -3.49 0.50
CA TYR A 31 7.35 -4.22 -0.66
C TYR A 31 6.57 -5.54 -0.83
N PRO A 32 5.94 -5.77 -2.01
CA PRO A 32 5.07 -6.92 -2.23
C PRO A 32 5.88 -8.20 -2.46
N ASP A 33 6.42 -8.77 -1.39
CA ASP A 33 7.19 -10.01 -1.42
C ASP A 33 6.69 -10.99 -0.37
N GLY A 34 6.09 -12.09 -0.84
CA GLY A 34 5.46 -13.10 0.00
C GLY A 34 3.93 -13.06 -0.09
N ASP A 35 3.29 -12.10 0.60
CA ASP A 35 1.83 -12.04 0.77
C ASP A 35 1.22 -10.74 0.21
N TYR A 36 -0.12 -10.65 0.20
CA TYR A 36 -0.85 -9.44 -0.13
C TYR A 36 -0.80 -8.48 1.07
N TYR A 37 -0.05 -7.39 0.91
CA TYR A 37 0.06 -6.31 1.90
C TYR A 37 -0.78 -5.11 1.49
N LEU A 38 -1.59 -4.59 2.41
CA LEU A 38 -2.49 -3.47 2.17
C LEU A 38 -2.30 -2.40 3.23
N PHE A 39 -2.25 -1.15 2.81
CA PHE A 39 -2.26 0.02 3.68
C PHE A 39 -3.35 0.96 3.21
N PHE A 40 -4.35 1.27 4.04
CA PHE A 40 -5.48 2.08 3.57
C PHE A 40 -6.13 2.88 4.69
N THR A 41 -6.82 3.97 4.33
CA THR A 41 -7.65 4.73 5.26
C THR A 41 -8.88 3.92 5.65
N GLU A 42 -9.39 4.10 6.87
CA GLU A 42 -10.53 3.30 7.37
C GLU A 42 -11.80 3.39 6.54
N ASP A 43 -11.96 4.51 5.83
CA ASP A 43 -13.07 4.79 4.90
C ASP A 43 -12.79 4.30 3.46
N LEU A 44 -11.67 3.58 3.26
CA LEU A 44 -11.22 3.01 1.99
C LEU A 44 -11.00 4.05 0.88
N GLN A 45 -10.86 5.33 1.20
CA GLN A 45 -10.72 6.40 0.21
C GLN A 45 -9.35 6.42 -0.47
N CYS A 46 -8.28 6.07 0.25
CA CYS A 46 -6.95 5.95 -0.35
C CYS A 46 -6.09 4.88 0.33
N GLY A 47 -5.09 4.40 -0.40
CA GLY A 47 -4.17 3.39 0.10
C GLY A 47 -3.25 2.78 -0.95
N THR A 48 -2.61 1.69 -0.57
CA THR A 48 -1.79 0.85 -1.42
C THR A 48 -2.20 -0.63 -1.30
N PHE A 49 -1.98 -1.37 -2.39
CA PHE A 49 -2.20 -2.81 -2.48
C PHE A 49 -0.99 -3.45 -3.17
N GLY A 50 -0.26 -4.27 -2.43
CA GLY A 50 0.89 -5.03 -2.92
C GLY A 50 0.47 -6.39 -3.47
N HIS A 51 0.81 -6.68 -4.72
CA HIS A 51 0.54 -7.97 -5.35
C HIS A 51 1.83 -8.78 -5.49
N PRO A 52 2.07 -9.83 -4.66
CA PRO A 52 3.39 -10.43 -4.53
C PRO A 52 3.79 -11.29 -5.73
N TRP A 53 2.85 -11.96 -6.42
CA TRP A 53 3.17 -12.74 -7.62
C TRP A 53 3.48 -11.88 -8.85
N HIS A 54 2.77 -10.75 -9.03
CA HIS A 54 3.06 -9.81 -10.11
C HIS A 54 4.16 -8.80 -9.77
N LYS A 55 4.63 -8.78 -8.52
CA LYS A 55 5.61 -7.81 -8.01
C LYS A 55 5.21 -6.36 -8.33
N THR A 56 3.93 -6.05 -8.13
CA THR A 56 3.38 -4.71 -8.37
C THR A 56 2.85 -4.09 -7.09
N LEU A 57 2.98 -2.76 -6.99
CA LEU A 57 2.36 -1.95 -5.95
C LEU A 57 1.30 -1.06 -6.61
N CYS A 58 0.04 -1.30 -6.30
CA CYS A 58 -1.06 -0.44 -6.69
C CYS A 58 -1.18 0.70 -5.67
N VAL A 59 -1.32 1.94 -6.14
CA VAL A 59 -1.63 3.12 -5.34
C VAL A 59 -3.01 3.61 -5.77
N PHE A 60 -3.90 3.92 -4.83
CA PHE A 60 -5.26 4.38 -5.13
C PHE A 60 -5.70 5.52 -4.22
N GLY A 61 -6.70 6.26 -4.70
CA GLY A 61 -7.27 7.43 -4.03
C GLY A 61 -6.51 8.72 -4.35
N GLU A 62 -7.25 9.78 -4.68
CA GLU A 62 -6.71 11.04 -5.19
C GLU A 62 -5.54 11.60 -4.38
N PRO A 63 -5.58 11.66 -3.02
CA PRO A 63 -4.48 12.21 -2.24
C PRO A 63 -3.14 11.48 -2.42
N LEU A 64 -3.17 10.16 -2.64
CA LEU A 64 -1.96 9.37 -2.88
C LEU A 64 -1.59 9.32 -4.37
N LEU A 65 -2.57 9.40 -5.26
CA LEU A 65 -2.31 9.48 -6.69
C LEU A 65 -1.54 10.77 -7.04
N SER A 66 -1.95 11.92 -6.49
CA SER A 66 -1.31 13.21 -6.73
C SER A 66 0.02 13.42 -5.98
N THR A 67 0.52 12.41 -5.25
CA THR A 67 1.75 12.51 -4.46
C THR A 67 2.63 11.27 -4.62
N LEU A 68 2.27 10.17 -3.95
CA LEU A 68 3.03 8.93 -3.95
C LEU A 68 3.13 8.31 -5.34
N ALA A 69 2.02 8.23 -6.08
CA ALA A 69 2.04 7.64 -7.41
C ALA A 69 2.89 8.47 -8.40
N GLU A 70 2.79 9.80 -8.36
CA GLU A 70 3.67 10.69 -9.13
C GLU A 70 5.14 10.44 -8.79
N ALA A 71 5.50 10.46 -7.50
CA ALA A 71 6.87 10.25 -7.05
C ALA A 71 7.43 8.88 -7.48
N LEU A 72 6.67 7.80 -7.28
CA LEU A 72 7.09 6.45 -7.67
C LEU A 72 7.25 6.32 -9.19
N SER A 73 6.38 6.96 -9.98
CA SER A 73 6.42 6.88 -11.45
C SER A 73 7.66 7.54 -12.09
N THR A 74 8.43 8.32 -11.32
CA THR A 74 9.69 8.91 -11.80
C THR A 74 10.84 7.89 -11.91
N TRP A 75 10.75 6.76 -11.21
CA TRP A 75 11.82 5.74 -11.18
C TRP A 75 11.34 4.29 -11.21
N LEU A 76 10.04 4.01 -11.04
CA LEU A 76 9.46 2.69 -11.25
C LEU A 76 8.68 2.63 -12.57
N PRO A 77 8.75 1.51 -13.30
CA PRO A 77 7.88 1.29 -14.44
C PRO A 77 6.42 1.23 -13.99
N VAL A 78 5.55 1.91 -14.74
CA VAL A 78 4.11 1.87 -14.47
C VAL A 78 3.53 0.60 -15.06
N ALA A 79 2.98 -0.28 -14.22
CA ALA A 79 2.34 -1.51 -14.71
C ALA A 79 0.96 -1.23 -15.33
N ARG A 80 0.15 -0.38 -14.67
CA ARG A 80 -1.20 0.00 -15.11
C ARG A 80 -1.60 1.40 -14.63
N ARG A 81 -2.53 2.05 -15.35
CA ARG A 81 -3.27 3.24 -14.94
C ARG A 81 -4.76 3.03 -15.20
N GLY A 82 -5.61 3.27 -14.21
CA GLY A 82 -7.06 3.06 -14.34
C GLY A 82 -7.47 1.64 -14.74
N GLY A 83 -6.64 0.64 -14.45
CA GLY A 83 -6.88 -0.77 -14.84
C GLY A 83 -6.30 -1.19 -16.20
N HIS A 84 -5.71 -0.27 -16.96
CA HIS A 84 -5.15 -0.52 -18.30
C HIS A 84 -3.63 -0.42 -18.30
N GLU A 85 -2.95 -1.16 -19.19
CA GLU A 85 -1.51 -1.00 -19.41
C GLU A 85 -1.19 0.40 -19.95
N PRO A 86 -0.01 0.99 -19.62
CA PRO A 86 0.41 2.27 -20.19
C PRO A 86 0.60 2.14 -21.71
N GLN A 87 0.17 3.16 -22.45
CA GLN A 87 0.46 3.30 -23.89
C GLN A 87 1.89 3.74 -24.13
#